data_AF-A0A3L7NGD5-F1
#
_entry.id   AF-A0A3L7NGD5-F1
#
_cell.length_a   1.000
_cell.length_b   1.000
_cell.length_c   1.000
_cell.angle_alpha   90.00
_cell.angle_beta   90.00
_cell.angle_gamma   90.00
#
_symmetry.space_group_name_H-M   'P 1'
#
loop_
_entity.id
_entity.type
_entity.pdbx_description
1 polymer ?
#
loop_
_entity_poly.entity_id
_entity_poly.type
_entity_poly.pdbx_seq_one_letter_code
_entity_poly.pdbx_strand_id
1 'polypeptide(L)'
;MSGLESAGSLPGTVVRSGGEGVGIRAQAMLIGSGIDLARLGAIERIGGAPLVVDIGGVSPGVSGTAVLFRYGACVFFAATPSAIDGLLLRIAPHVRQSLALADRETEVLEIRVEPLGREAIEGNVLLLAEATAEKRLLVADIMAKSVSLAYHEKNIERQFERIEPFAVNLDHWGRGGRAARELLQHLGGALLAEHRVVAGARVDDAPELLWDHPELERFWARLRDEFEIRERFAALHGKLNLISRTAEAALDLLQNRRALRVEYAIVGLIVFEILLALVQWRLSAG
;
A
#
# COMPACT_ATOMS: atom_id res chain seq x y z
N MET A 1 -29.75 25.31 -62.87
CA MET A 1 -28.27 25.35 -62.72
C MET A 1 -27.97 25.29 -61.24
N SER A 2 -27.32 24.18 -60.82
CA SER A 2 -26.62 23.91 -59.56
C SER A 2 -27.40 24.11 -58.24
N GLY A 3 -27.65 23.11 -57.38
CA GLY A 3 -26.86 21.92 -57.06
C GLY A 3 -25.91 22.21 -55.89
N LEU A 4 -25.92 21.33 -54.88
CA LEU A 4 -25.28 21.32 -53.53
C LEU A 4 -26.27 21.75 -52.42
N GLU A 5 -27.05 20.88 -51.75
CA GLU A 5 -26.79 19.60 -51.06
C GLU A 5 -25.75 19.65 -49.93
N SER A 6 -26.08 18.93 -48.85
CA SER A 6 -25.28 18.57 -47.65
C SER A 6 -25.28 19.53 -46.46
N ALA A 7 -25.47 19.11 -45.21
CA ALA A 7 -25.98 17.88 -44.60
C ALA A 7 -26.18 18.23 -43.11
N GLY A 8 -27.39 18.02 -42.60
CA GLY A 8 -27.66 18.06 -41.17
C GLY A 8 -26.99 16.86 -40.51
N SER A 9 -25.95 17.10 -39.72
CA SER A 9 -25.34 16.10 -38.86
C SER A 9 -26.10 16.06 -37.53
N LEU A 10 -27.05 15.14 -37.43
CA LEU A 10 -27.29 14.41 -36.19
C LEU A 10 -26.68 13.02 -36.45
N PRO A 11 -25.79 12.55 -35.57
CA PRO A 11 -26.18 11.34 -34.86
C PRO A 11 -25.65 11.31 -33.42
N GLY A 12 -26.55 10.97 -32.52
CA GLY A 12 -26.24 10.67 -31.13
C GLY A 12 -27.48 10.11 -30.45
N THR A 13 -28.19 9.22 -31.16
CA THR A 13 -29.18 8.34 -30.53
C THR A 13 -28.46 7.62 -29.42
N VAL A 14 -28.71 8.05 -28.18
CA VAL A 14 -28.36 7.31 -26.98
C VAL A 14 -29.07 5.97 -27.12
N VAL A 15 -28.28 4.96 -27.49
CA VAL A 15 -28.69 3.56 -27.41
C VAL A 15 -29.00 3.30 -25.95
N ARG A 16 -30.27 3.40 -25.59
CA ARG A 16 -30.82 2.72 -24.42
C ARG A 16 -30.86 1.23 -24.75
N SER A 17 -29.73 0.57 -24.54
CA SER A 17 -29.67 -0.88 -24.27
C SER A 17 -29.72 -0.98 -22.73
N GLY A 18 -30.74 -1.50 -22.08
CA GLY A 18 -31.42 -2.76 -22.37
C GLY A 18 -31.07 -3.74 -21.24
N GLY A 19 -31.54 -3.43 -20.02
CA GLY A 19 -31.29 -4.18 -18.78
C GLY A 19 -30.76 -3.26 -17.67
N GLU A 20 -31.63 -2.53 -16.97
CA GLU A 20 -31.24 -1.80 -15.75
C GLU A 20 -30.97 -2.82 -14.62
N GLY A 21 -29.81 -3.45 -14.67
CA GLY A 21 -29.25 -4.12 -13.50
C GLY A 21 -29.00 -3.05 -12.43
N VAL A 22 -29.41 -3.32 -11.19
CA VAL A 22 -29.14 -2.43 -10.07
C VAL A 22 -27.63 -2.36 -9.87
N GLY A 23 -27.04 -1.21 -10.21
CA GLY A 23 -25.62 -0.95 -10.01
C GLY A 23 -25.34 -0.63 -8.54
N ILE A 24 -24.47 -1.41 -7.90
CA ILE A 24 -23.99 -1.18 -6.54
C ILE A 24 -22.56 -0.66 -6.64
N ARG A 25 -22.36 0.60 -6.26
CA ARG A 25 -21.02 1.17 -6.16
C ARG A 25 -20.33 0.66 -4.89
N ALA A 26 -19.15 0.08 -5.05
CA ALA A 26 -18.20 -0.24 -3.99
C ALA A 26 -17.06 0.78 -3.98
N GLN A 27 -16.67 1.27 -2.81
CA GLN A 27 -15.56 2.20 -2.65
C GLN A 27 -14.65 1.73 -1.52
N ALA A 28 -13.40 1.43 -1.81
CA ALA A 28 -12.37 1.13 -0.83
C ALA A 28 -11.54 2.37 -0.53
N MET A 29 -11.15 2.54 0.74
CA MET A 29 -10.31 3.65 1.18
C MET A 29 -9.34 3.16 2.26
N LEU A 30 -8.05 3.49 2.11
CA LEU A 30 -7.07 3.33 3.19
C LEU A 30 -7.02 4.61 4.01
N ILE A 31 -7.29 4.50 5.31
CA ILE A 31 -7.39 5.67 6.22
C ILE A 31 -6.26 5.75 7.26
N GLY A 32 -5.46 4.69 7.39
CA GLY A 32 -4.38 4.60 8.37
C GLY A 32 -3.62 3.29 8.26
N SER A 33 -2.64 3.09 9.15
CA SER A 33 -1.89 1.83 9.30
C SER A 33 -2.67 0.73 10.03
N GLY A 34 -3.82 1.06 10.61
CA GLY A 34 -4.67 0.10 11.29
C GLY A 34 -5.89 0.72 11.96
N ILE A 35 -6.86 -0.12 12.31
CA ILE A 35 -8.07 0.26 13.05
C ILE A 35 -8.22 -0.69 14.23
N ASP A 36 -8.41 -0.13 15.43
CA ASP A 36 -8.75 -0.92 16.61
C ASP A 36 -10.25 -1.30 16.59
N LEU A 37 -10.55 -2.44 15.95
CA LEU A 37 -11.92 -2.93 15.79
C LEU A 37 -12.55 -3.39 17.11
N ALA A 38 -11.74 -3.84 18.08
CA ALA A 38 -12.23 -4.31 19.38
C ALA A 38 -12.95 -3.18 20.14
N ARG A 39 -12.42 -1.96 20.03
CA ARG A 39 -13.01 -0.76 20.67
C ARG A 39 -14.26 -0.23 19.98
N LEU A 40 -14.58 -0.70 18.78
CA LEU A 40 -15.75 -0.28 17.99
C LEU A 40 -16.99 -1.16 18.21
N GLY A 41 -16.99 -1.99 19.27
CA GLY A 41 -18.13 -2.83 19.64
C GLY A 41 -18.00 -4.30 19.22
N ALA A 42 -16.82 -4.74 18.77
CA ALA A 42 -16.54 -6.15 18.53
C ALA A 42 -16.23 -6.87 19.86
N ILE A 43 -17.24 -7.04 20.72
CA ILE A 43 -17.04 -7.64 22.05
C ILE A 43 -16.83 -9.17 21.98
N GLU A 44 -17.16 -9.85 20.88
CA GLU A 44 -17.02 -11.31 20.78
C GLU A 44 -16.65 -11.78 19.36
N ARG A 45 -15.45 -11.44 18.86
CA ARG A 45 -14.91 -12.12 17.67
C ARG A 45 -13.52 -12.68 17.92
N ILE A 46 -13.41 -14.00 17.81
CA ILE A 46 -12.15 -14.74 17.76
C ILE A 46 -11.70 -14.68 16.30
N GLY A 47 -10.55 -14.06 16.00
CA GLY A 47 -9.94 -14.12 14.65
C GLY A 47 -9.71 -12.77 13.97
N GLY A 48 -9.36 -12.84 12.69
CA GLY A 48 -8.96 -11.72 11.85
C GLY A 48 -10.09 -11.04 11.07
N ALA A 49 -11.34 -11.48 11.27
CA ALA A 49 -12.51 -11.08 10.50
C ALA A 49 -12.80 -9.57 10.53
N PRO A 50 -13.30 -8.99 9.42
CA PRO A 50 -13.65 -7.57 9.37
C PRO A 50 -14.91 -7.24 10.19
N LEU A 51 -15.05 -5.97 10.55
CA LEU A 51 -16.25 -5.43 11.20
C LEU A 51 -17.21 -4.89 10.14
N VAL A 52 -18.44 -5.40 10.12
CA VAL A 52 -19.50 -4.96 9.19
C VAL A 52 -20.41 -3.99 9.93
N VAL A 53 -20.71 -2.85 9.32
CA VAL A 53 -21.48 -1.76 9.90
C VAL A 53 -22.50 -1.27 8.88
N ASP A 54 -23.76 -1.20 9.27
CA ASP A 54 -24.79 -0.56 8.45
C ASP A 54 -24.69 0.96 8.56
N ILE A 55 -24.79 1.63 7.41
CA ILE A 55 -24.70 3.08 7.27
C ILE A 55 -25.76 3.60 6.29
N GLY A 56 -25.97 4.91 6.24
CA GLY A 56 -26.94 5.52 5.33
C GLY A 56 -26.65 5.17 3.86
N GLY A 57 -27.66 4.66 3.15
CA GLY A 57 -27.53 4.27 1.75
C GLY A 57 -27.98 5.32 0.75
N VAL A 58 -27.66 5.09 -0.52
CA VAL A 58 -27.85 6.03 -1.65
C VAL A 58 -29.31 6.31 -2.04
N SER A 59 -30.27 5.56 -1.51
CA SER A 59 -31.70 5.75 -1.80
C SER A 59 -32.56 5.40 -0.59
N PRO A 60 -33.74 6.03 -0.42
CA PRO A 60 -34.67 5.69 0.67
C PRO A 60 -35.01 4.20 0.64
N GLY A 61 -34.77 3.50 1.76
CA GLY A 61 -35.00 2.05 1.88
C GLY A 61 -33.83 1.16 1.46
N VAL A 62 -32.75 1.72 0.88
CA VAL A 62 -31.49 1.00 0.65
C VAL A 62 -30.53 1.36 1.78
N SER A 63 -30.09 0.38 2.56
CA SER A 63 -29.02 0.57 3.55
C SER A 63 -27.66 0.46 2.84
N GLY A 64 -26.77 1.39 3.13
CA GLY A 64 -25.36 1.24 2.80
C GLY A 64 -24.70 0.32 3.82
N THR A 65 -23.59 -0.31 3.42
CA THR A 65 -22.81 -1.17 4.31
C THR A 65 -21.35 -0.76 4.24
N ALA A 66 -20.70 -0.67 5.40
CA ALA A 66 -19.26 -0.48 5.52
C ALA A 66 -18.61 -1.74 6.10
N VAL A 67 -17.46 -2.12 5.55
CA VAL A 67 -16.64 -3.24 6.01
C VAL A 67 -15.29 -2.68 6.42
N LEU A 68 -14.95 -2.80 7.70
CA LEU A 68 -13.75 -2.22 8.32
C LEU A 68 -12.72 -3.31 8.58
N PHE A 69 -11.50 -3.08 8.13
CA PHE A 69 -10.39 -4.02 8.26
C PHE A 69 -9.36 -3.51 9.27
N ARG A 70 -8.82 -4.43 10.09
CA ARG A 70 -7.85 -4.10 11.15
C ARG A 70 -6.57 -3.40 10.66
N TYR A 71 -6.25 -3.57 9.37
CA TYR A 71 -5.06 -3.01 8.73
C TYR A 71 -5.29 -1.62 8.12
N GLY A 72 -6.42 -0.97 8.40
CA GLY A 72 -6.59 0.45 8.04
C GLY A 72 -7.49 0.73 6.84
N ALA A 73 -7.99 -0.32 6.18
CA ALA A 73 -8.87 -0.20 5.02
C ALA A 73 -10.35 -0.24 5.42
N CYS A 74 -11.16 0.51 4.70
CA CYS A 74 -12.62 0.53 4.80
C CYS A 74 -13.20 0.34 3.41
N VAL A 75 -14.22 -0.51 3.25
CA VAL A 75 -14.95 -0.68 1.98
C VAL A 75 -16.42 -0.36 2.18
N PHE A 76 -16.97 0.49 1.34
CA PHE A 76 -18.33 1.00 1.42
C PHE A 76 -19.14 0.53 0.22
N PHE A 77 -20.32 -0.03 0.46
CA PHE A 77 -21.27 -0.45 -0.58
C PHE A 77 -22.52 0.41 -0.50
N ALA A 78 -22.97 0.93 -1.65
CA ALA A 78 -24.21 1.69 -1.78
C ALA A 78 -24.37 2.81 -0.73
N ALA A 79 -23.27 3.42 -0.28
CA ALA A 79 -23.23 4.40 0.79
C ALA A 79 -23.24 5.84 0.25
N THR A 80 -23.91 6.76 0.96
CA THR A 80 -23.82 8.19 0.62
C THR A 80 -22.51 8.80 1.11
N PRO A 81 -22.01 9.86 0.46
CA PRO A 81 -20.82 10.59 0.95
C PRO A 81 -20.97 11.06 2.41
N SER A 82 -22.16 11.55 2.80
CA SER A 82 -22.42 11.99 4.18
C SER A 82 -22.40 10.84 5.19
N ALA A 83 -22.85 9.65 4.80
CA ALA A 83 -22.77 8.46 5.65
C ALA A 83 -21.33 7.96 5.82
N ILE A 84 -20.55 8.02 4.74
CA ILE A 84 -19.11 7.72 4.77
C ILE A 84 -18.40 8.69 5.70
N ASP A 85 -18.58 10.00 5.52
CA ASP A 85 -17.95 11.03 6.35
C ASP A 85 -18.34 10.88 7.82
N GLY A 86 -19.62 10.62 8.10
CA GLY A 86 -20.12 10.36 9.45
C GLY A 86 -19.46 9.13 10.09
N LEU A 87 -19.29 8.03 9.35
CA LEU A 87 -18.59 6.86 9.84
C LEU A 87 -17.10 7.15 10.08
N LEU A 88 -16.44 7.82 9.14
CA LEU A 88 -15.01 8.14 9.23
C LEU A 88 -14.71 9.02 10.45
N LEU A 89 -15.56 10.01 10.74
CA LEU A 89 -15.47 10.82 11.95
C LEU A 89 -15.63 9.98 13.22
N ARG A 90 -16.57 9.03 13.22
CA ARG A 90 -16.83 8.14 14.36
C ARG A 90 -15.65 7.21 14.64
N ILE A 91 -15.00 6.68 13.61
CA ILE A 91 -13.88 5.73 13.78
C ILE A 91 -12.52 6.40 13.93
N ALA A 92 -12.38 7.69 13.59
CA ALA A 92 -11.10 8.42 13.62
C ALA A 92 -10.29 8.25 14.94
N PRO A 93 -10.89 8.26 16.14
CA PRO A 93 -10.14 8.05 17.39
C PRO A 93 -9.50 6.65 17.52
N HIS A 94 -9.93 5.70 16.70
CA HIS A 94 -9.48 4.30 16.72
C HIS A 94 -8.52 3.97 15.57
N VAL A 95 -8.19 4.95 14.72
CA VAL A 95 -7.27 4.78 13.59
C VAL A 95 -5.83 5.01 14.05
N ARG A 96 -4.95 4.05 13.78
CA ARG A 96 -3.51 4.15 14.06
C ARG A 96 -2.79 4.79 12.87
N GLN A 97 -1.95 5.79 13.14
CA GLN A 97 -1.25 6.57 12.11
C GLN A 97 -2.22 7.02 11.00
N SER A 98 -3.22 7.82 11.38
CA SER A 98 -4.22 8.31 10.42
C SER A 98 -3.54 9.04 9.26
N LEU A 99 -3.96 8.69 8.05
CA LEU A 99 -3.52 9.35 6.83
C LEU A 99 -4.24 10.68 6.65
N ALA A 100 -3.49 11.70 6.21
CA ALA A 100 -4.07 12.94 5.73
C ALA A 100 -4.91 12.66 4.48
N LEU A 101 -5.92 13.49 4.22
CA LEU A 101 -6.84 13.30 3.07
C LEU A 101 -6.09 13.18 1.73
N ALA A 102 -5.00 13.92 1.54
CA ALA A 102 -4.20 13.89 0.33
C ALA A 102 -3.38 12.59 0.16
N ASP A 103 -3.12 11.86 1.25
CA ASP A 103 -2.36 10.61 1.25
C ASP A 103 -3.26 9.37 1.29
N ARG A 104 -4.59 9.56 1.35
CA ARG A 104 -5.53 8.43 1.35
C ARG A 104 -5.66 7.86 -0.05
N GLU A 105 -5.35 6.59 -0.17
CA GLU A 105 -5.65 5.84 -1.37
C GLU A 105 -7.11 5.42 -1.39
N THR A 106 -7.73 5.54 -2.56
CA THR A 106 -9.13 5.20 -2.78
C THR A 106 -9.26 4.43 -4.09
N GLU A 107 -10.09 3.41 -4.08
CA GLU A 107 -10.43 2.59 -5.25
C GLU A 107 -11.95 2.45 -5.32
N VAL A 108 -12.51 2.45 -6.51
CA VAL A 108 -13.96 2.30 -6.73
C VAL A 108 -14.15 1.09 -7.61
N LEU A 109 -15.20 0.29 -7.40
CA LEU A 109 -15.60 -0.80 -8.27
C LEU A 109 -17.12 -0.72 -8.46
N GLU A 110 -17.59 -0.80 -9.70
CA GLU A 110 -19.02 -0.85 -10.00
C GLU A 110 -19.49 -2.30 -10.05
N ILE A 111 -20.46 -2.68 -9.23
CA ILE A 111 -21.01 -4.05 -9.23
C ILE A 111 -22.35 -4.03 -9.95
N ARG A 112 -22.51 -4.85 -10.98
CA ARG A 112 -23.79 -5.01 -11.68
C ARG A 112 -24.32 -6.42 -11.49
N VAL A 113 -25.61 -6.52 -11.19
CA VAL A 113 -26.28 -7.81 -11.02
C VAL A 113 -27.01 -8.18 -12.31
N GLU A 114 -26.57 -9.26 -12.94
CA GLU A 114 -27.12 -9.84 -14.16
C GLU A 114 -27.48 -11.32 -13.91
N PRO A 115 -28.72 -11.63 -13.49
CA PRO A 115 -29.11 -12.98 -13.03
C PRO A 115 -28.88 -14.13 -14.03
N LEU A 116 -28.86 -13.81 -15.33
CA LEU A 116 -28.63 -14.77 -16.42
C LEU A 116 -27.26 -14.57 -17.10
N GLY A 117 -26.47 -13.61 -16.61
CA GLY A 117 -25.16 -13.26 -17.13
C GLY A 117 -24.06 -14.18 -16.62
N ARG A 118 -22.87 -14.08 -17.23
CA ARG A 118 -21.66 -14.70 -16.71
C ARG A 118 -21.03 -13.79 -15.68
N GLU A 119 -20.53 -14.37 -14.59
CA GLU A 119 -19.71 -13.61 -13.66
C GLU A 119 -18.33 -13.33 -14.28
N ALA A 120 -18.02 -12.04 -14.40
CA ALA A 120 -16.79 -11.55 -15.00
C ALA A 120 -16.40 -10.21 -14.37
N ILE A 121 -15.12 -9.86 -14.49
CA ILE A 121 -14.65 -8.50 -14.27
C ILE A 121 -14.28 -7.93 -15.63
N GLU A 122 -14.78 -6.73 -15.91
CA GLU A 122 -14.49 -5.98 -17.13
C GLU A 122 -13.99 -4.59 -16.74
N GLY A 123 -12.67 -4.45 -16.67
CA GLY A 123 -12.03 -3.25 -16.16
C GLY A 123 -12.47 -2.99 -14.71
N ASN A 124 -13.29 -1.96 -14.52
CA ASN A 124 -13.75 -1.57 -13.19
C ASN A 124 -15.22 -1.92 -12.90
N VAL A 125 -15.75 -2.88 -13.65
CA VAL A 125 -17.11 -3.39 -13.49
C VAL A 125 -17.07 -4.87 -13.14
N LEU A 126 -17.67 -5.25 -12.02
CA LEU A 126 -17.87 -6.63 -11.61
C LEU A 126 -19.30 -7.06 -11.94
N LEU A 127 -19.44 -8.01 -12.84
CA LEU A 127 -20.71 -8.64 -13.18
C LEU A 127 -20.95 -9.83 -12.25
N LEU A 128 -22.09 -9.84 -11.55
CA LEU A 128 -22.51 -10.92 -10.67
C LEU A 128 -23.87 -11.47 -11.10
N ALA A 129 -24.04 -12.79 -11.04
CA ALA A 129 -25.38 -13.36 -11.17
C ALA A 129 -26.28 -12.95 -9.97
N GLU A 130 -25.68 -12.87 -8.79
CA GLU A 130 -26.34 -12.46 -7.55
C GLU A 130 -25.34 -11.77 -6.63
N ALA A 131 -25.74 -10.65 -6.02
CA ALA A 131 -24.94 -9.91 -5.04
C ALA A 131 -25.34 -10.32 -3.62
N THR A 132 -24.93 -11.51 -3.18
CA THR A 132 -25.13 -11.97 -1.80
C THR A 132 -24.25 -11.19 -0.81
N ALA A 133 -24.54 -11.29 0.49
CA ALA A 133 -23.72 -10.64 1.52
C ALA A 133 -22.29 -11.19 1.57
N GLU A 134 -22.15 -12.50 1.37
CA GLU A 134 -20.88 -13.23 1.38
C GLU A 134 -20.02 -12.80 0.19
N LYS A 135 -20.59 -12.68 -1.01
CA LYS A 135 -19.87 -12.15 -2.18
C LYS A 135 -19.43 -10.71 -1.97
N ARG A 136 -20.27 -9.85 -1.36
CA ARG A 136 -19.86 -8.48 -1.01
C ARG A 136 -18.69 -8.47 -0.01
N LEU A 137 -18.66 -9.39 0.95
CA LEU A 137 -17.53 -9.51 1.88
C LEU A 137 -16.24 -9.96 1.19
N LEU A 138 -16.31 -10.88 0.22
CA LEU A 138 -15.14 -11.29 -0.56
C LEU A 138 -14.65 -10.17 -1.48
N VAL A 139 -15.56 -9.40 -2.10
CA VAL A 139 -15.20 -8.19 -2.85
C VAL A 139 -14.53 -7.17 -1.93
N ALA A 140 -15.08 -6.97 -0.72
CA ALA A 140 -14.48 -6.06 0.26
C ALA A 140 -13.07 -6.49 0.66
N ASP A 141 -12.83 -7.80 0.88
CA ASP A 141 -11.50 -8.33 1.19
C ASP A 141 -10.48 -7.99 0.09
N ILE A 142 -10.83 -8.25 -1.17
CA ILE A 142 -9.93 -8.01 -2.31
C ILE A 142 -9.68 -6.51 -2.51
N MET A 143 -10.73 -5.68 -2.50
CA MET A 143 -10.55 -4.24 -2.67
C MET A 143 -9.76 -3.61 -1.51
N ALA A 144 -9.96 -4.09 -0.29
CA ALA A 144 -9.20 -3.61 0.87
C ALA A 144 -7.70 -3.97 0.78
N LYS A 145 -7.38 -5.17 0.28
CA LYS A 145 -5.99 -5.58 -0.03
C LYS A 145 -5.42 -4.75 -1.17
N SER A 146 -6.17 -4.52 -2.25
CA SER A 146 -5.74 -3.73 -3.41
C SER A 146 -5.39 -2.29 -3.04
N VAL A 147 -6.27 -1.59 -2.30
CA VAL A 147 -6.02 -0.19 -1.89
C VAL A 147 -4.86 -0.08 -0.90
N SER A 148 -4.68 -1.09 -0.04
CA SER A 148 -3.52 -1.17 0.87
C SER A 148 -2.21 -1.38 0.11
N LEU A 149 -2.20 -2.29 -0.88
CA LEU A 149 -1.05 -2.49 -1.75
C LEU A 149 -0.69 -1.22 -2.53
N ALA A 150 -1.69 -0.53 -3.11
CA ALA A 150 -1.48 0.70 -3.85
C ALA A 150 -0.80 1.80 -3.00
N TYR A 151 -1.21 1.93 -1.73
CA TYR A 151 -0.58 2.86 -0.80
C TYR A 151 0.88 2.49 -0.54
N HIS A 152 1.16 1.22 -0.24
CA HIS A 152 2.52 0.78 0.09
C HIS A 152 3.45 0.82 -1.12
N GLU A 153 2.96 0.50 -2.32
CA GLU A 153 3.69 0.66 -3.58
C GLU A 153 4.17 2.11 -3.76
N LYS A 154 3.26 3.08 -3.63
CA LYS A 154 3.60 4.52 -3.72
C LYS A 154 4.54 4.96 -2.59
N ASN A 155 4.30 4.48 -1.37
CA ASN A 155 5.09 4.91 -0.23
C ASN A 155 6.54 4.39 -0.29
N ILE A 156 6.72 3.15 -0.76
CA ILE A 156 8.05 2.56 -0.99
C ILE A 156 8.77 3.27 -2.14
N GLU A 157 8.07 3.64 -3.20
CA GLU A 157 8.64 4.40 -4.31
C GLU A 157 9.15 5.78 -3.84
N ARG A 158 8.36 6.51 -3.05
CA ARG A 158 8.79 7.79 -2.42
C ARG A 158 9.99 7.62 -1.49
N GLN A 159 10.08 6.51 -0.77
CA GLN A 159 11.25 6.23 0.08
C GLN A 159 12.49 5.90 -0.76
N PHE A 160 12.32 5.20 -1.89
CA PHE A 160 13.39 4.83 -2.78
C PHE A 160 14.05 6.04 -3.47
N GLU A 161 13.25 6.99 -3.98
CA GLU A 161 13.74 8.25 -4.57
C GLU A 161 14.64 9.04 -3.60
N ARG A 162 14.42 8.87 -2.29
CA ARG A 162 15.25 9.49 -1.25
C ARG A 162 16.53 8.73 -0.97
N ILE A 163 16.63 7.44 -1.30
CA ILE A 163 17.82 6.60 -1.04
C ILE A 163 18.77 6.63 -2.24
N GLU A 164 18.25 6.62 -3.46
CA GLU A 164 19.03 6.52 -4.71
C GLU A 164 20.20 7.52 -4.78
N PRO A 165 20.03 8.83 -4.48
CA PRO A 165 21.14 9.79 -4.54
C PRO A 165 22.28 9.50 -3.57
N PHE A 166 22.00 8.81 -2.47
CA PHE A 166 23.00 8.45 -1.46
C PHE A 166 23.77 7.19 -1.84
N ALA A 167 23.11 6.21 -2.44
CA ALA A 167 23.75 5.01 -2.96
C ALA A 167 24.67 5.34 -4.15
N VAL A 168 24.24 6.22 -5.07
CA VAL A 168 25.01 6.58 -6.27
C VAL A 168 26.22 7.46 -5.95
N ASN A 169 26.12 8.34 -4.96
CA ASN A 169 27.22 9.26 -4.63
C ASN A 169 28.27 8.70 -3.66
N LEU A 170 28.20 7.42 -3.27
CA LEU A 170 29.08 6.79 -2.26
C LEU A 170 30.59 7.06 -2.47
N ASP A 171 31.02 7.30 -3.70
CA ASP A 171 32.42 7.51 -4.00
C ASP A 171 32.99 8.84 -3.45
N HIS A 172 32.16 9.88 -3.31
CA HIS A 172 32.59 11.24 -2.94
C HIS A 172 32.52 11.57 -1.43
N TRP A 173 32.16 10.63 -0.57
CA TRP A 173 31.88 10.92 0.86
C TRP A 173 33.14 10.97 1.73
N GLY A 174 33.95 12.02 1.57
CA GLY A 174 35.11 12.30 2.43
C GLY A 174 34.75 12.92 3.79
N ARG A 175 33.64 13.68 3.90
CA ARG A 175 33.30 14.47 5.12
C ARG A 175 31.86 14.31 5.65
N GLY A 176 30.91 13.75 4.89
CA GLY A 176 29.48 13.66 5.27
C GLY A 176 29.00 12.34 5.87
N GLY A 177 29.87 11.33 6.05
CA GLY A 177 29.46 9.92 6.29
C GLY A 177 28.59 9.65 7.52
N ARG A 178 28.57 10.53 8.54
CA ARG A 178 27.72 10.35 9.73
C ARG A 178 26.24 10.62 9.43
N ALA A 179 25.96 11.68 8.66
CA ALA A 179 24.61 12.05 8.25
C ALA A 179 24.01 11.05 7.25
N ALA A 180 24.79 10.54 6.29
CA ALA A 180 24.35 9.45 5.41
C ALA A 180 23.98 8.20 6.20
N ARG A 181 24.81 7.83 7.17
CA ARG A 181 24.57 6.64 7.99
C ARG A 181 23.27 6.78 8.80
N GLU A 182 23.07 7.92 9.45
CA GLU A 182 21.84 8.17 10.22
C GLU A 182 20.60 8.17 9.32
N LEU A 183 20.68 8.76 8.13
CA LEU A 183 19.57 8.73 7.16
C LEU A 183 19.29 7.30 6.65
N LEU A 184 20.32 6.54 6.25
CA LEU A 184 20.18 5.16 5.79
C LEU A 184 19.65 4.24 6.89
N GLN A 185 20.07 4.43 8.14
CA GLN A 185 19.53 3.67 9.28
C GLN A 185 18.06 3.99 9.54
N HIS A 186 17.67 5.27 9.49
CA HIS A 186 16.26 5.65 9.62
C HIS A 186 15.41 5.13 8.45
N LEU A 187 15.93 5.20 7.22
CA LEU A 187 15.24 4.70 6.03
C LEU A 187 15.12 3.17 6.06
N GLY A 188 16.18 2.44 6.40
CA GLY A 188 16.13 1.00 6.61
C GLY A 188 15.14 0.60 7.71
N GLY A 189 15.11 1.34 8.83
CA GLY A 189 14.13 1.15 9.90
C GLY A 189 12.69 1.42 9.46
N ALA A 190 12.45 2.45 8.65
CA ALA A 190 11.14 2.78 8.10
C ALA A 190 10.65 1.70 7.12
N LEU A 191 11.51 1.23 6.22
CA LEU A 191 11.21 0.15 5.28
C LEU A 191 10.89 -1.17 6.02
N LEU A 192 11.66 -1.50 7.06
CA LEU A 192 11.41 -2.68 7.90
C LEU A 192 10.11 -2.55 8.73
N ALA A 193 9.74 -1.34 9.15
CA ALA A 193 8.47 -1.10 9.83
C ALA A 193 7.29 -1.25 8.85
N GLU A 194 7.43 -0.72 7.64
CA GLU A 194 6.45 -0.85 6.57
C GLU A 194 6.24 -2.32 6.15
N HIS A 195 7.32 -3.09 6.07
CA HIS A 195 7.26 -4.54 5.87
C HIS A 195 6.36 -5.25 6.89
N ARG A 196 6.42 -4.87 8.19
CA ARG A 196 5.57 -5.48 9.23
C ARG A 196 4.09 -5.12 9.06
N VAL A 197 3.78 -3.94 8.53
CA VAL A 197 2.40 -3.50 8.26
C VAL A 197 1.84 -4.27 7.07
N VAL A 198 2.61 -4.38 5.98
CA VAL A 198 2.28 -5.18 4.78
C VAL A 198 2.08 -6.66 5.13
N ALA A 199 2.93 -7.23 5.99
CA ALA A 199 2.76 -8.61 6.49
C ALA A 199 1.52 -8.76 7.40
N GLY A 200 1.16 -7.72 8.17
CA GLY A 200 -0.01 -7.71 9.06
C GLY A 200 -1.36 -7.71 8.33
N ALA A 201 -1.39 -7.26 7.07
CA ALA A 201 -2.56 -7.34 6.20
C ALA A 201 -2.89 -8.78 5.77
N ARG A 202 -2.00 -9.76 6.05
CA ARG A 202 -2.16 -11.18 5.69
C ARG A 202 -2.70 -11.34 4.26
N VAL A 203 -2.03 -10.68 3.32
CA VAL A 203 -2.49 -10.54 1.93
C VAL A 203 -2.72 -11.91 1.26
N ASP A 204 -1.89 -12.91 1.61
CA ASP A 204 -2.00 -14.29 1.12
C ASP A 204 -3.05 -15.17 1.86
N ASP A 205 -3.62 -14.71 2.98
CA ASP A 205 -4.58 -15.53 3.72
C ASP A 205 -5.96 -15.45 3.05
N ALA A 206 -6.53 -16.64 2.83
CA ALA A 206 -7.94 -16.79 2.50
C ALA A 206 -8.81 -16.20 3.64
N PRO A 207 -9.87 -15.45 3.33
CA PRO A 207 -10.83 -15.01 4.33
C PRO A 207 -11.41 -16.19 5.10
N GLU A 208 -11.56 -16.05 6.42
CA GLU A 208 -12.18 -17.07 7.29
C GLU A 208 -13.58 -17.47 6.79
N LEU A 209 -14.29 -16.56 6.10
CA LEU A 209 -15.57 -16.82 5.44
C LEU A 209 -15.54 -18.02 4.48
N LEU A 210 -14.40 -18.30 3.83
CA LEU A 210 -14.27 -19.43 2.90
C LEU A 210 -14.25 -20.78 3.61
N TRP A 211 -14.07 -20.82 4.93
CA TRP A 211 -14.15 -22.06 5.69
C TRP A 211 -15.60 -22.55 5.80
N ASP A 212 -16.52 -21.60 5.95
CA ASP A 212 -17.96 -21.86 6.00
C ASP A 212 -18.57 -21.95 4.59
N HIS A 213 -17.97 -21.25 3.61
CA HIS A 213 -18.44 -21.15 2.22
C HIS A 213 -17.37 -21.53 1.19
N PRO A 214 -16.92 -22.81 1.15
CA PRO A 214 -15.88 -23.26 0.22
C PRO A 214 -16.30 -23.14 -1.25
N GLU A 215 -17.60 -23.13 -1.55
CA GLU A 215 -18.13 -22.91 -2.90
C GLU A 215 -17.74 -21.54 -3.49
N LEU A 216 -17.44 -20.56 -2.64
CA LEU A 216 -17.05 -19.21 -3.05
C LEU A 216 -15.55 -19.08 -3.32
N GLU A 217 -14.74 -20.11 -3.08
CA GLU A 217 -13.28 -20.07 -3.27
C GLU A 217 -12.90 -19.73 -4.71
N ARG A 218 -13.59 -20.31 -5.70
CA ARG A 218 -13.35 -20.00 -7.12
C ARG A 218 -13.68 -18.56 -7.48
N PHE A 219 -14.68 -17.97 -6.82
CA PHE A 219 -15.03 -16.57 -7.02
C PHE A 219 -13.95 -15.68 -6.43
N TRP A 220 -13.56 -15.91 -5.17
CA TRP A 220 -12.51 -15.15 -4.51
C TRP A 220 -11.15 -15.26 -5.24
N ALA A 221 -10.76 -16.47 -5.67
CA ALA A 221 -9.52 -16.67 -6.41
C ALA A 221 -9.50 -15.88 -7.73
N ARG A 222 -10.62 -15.89 -8.50
CA ARG A 222 -10.74 -15.08 -9.71
C ARG A 222 -10.62 -13.58 -9.43
N LEU A 223 -11.31 -13.08 -8.39
CA LEU A 223 -11.18 -11.67 -7.98
C LEU A 223 -9.73 -11.34 -7.62
N ARG A 224 -9.07 -12.21 -6.83
CA ARG A 224 -7.70 -12.00 -6.39
C ARG A 224 -6.71 -11.93 -7.56
N ASP A 225 -6.89 -12.82 -8.53
CA ASP A 225 -6.02 -12.91 -9.70
C ASP A 225 -6.26 -11.71 -10.65
N GLU A 226 -7.52 -11.28 -10.84
CA GLU A 226 -7.84 -10.10 -11.65
C GLU A 226 -7.29 -8.80 -11.05
N PHE A 227 -7.30 -8.67 -9.72
CA PHE A 227 -6.68 -7.53 -9.03
C PHE A 227 -5.16 -7.70 -8.84
N GLU A 228 -4.57 -8.79 -9.38
CA GLU A 228 -3.15 -9.12 -9.33
C GLU A 228 -2.58 -9.09 -7.90
N ILE A 229 -3.38 -9.43 -6.89
CA ILE A 229 -3.04 -9.19 -5.49
C ILE A 229 -1.74 -9.91 -5.09
N ARG A 230 -1.53 -11.12 -5.59
CA ARG A 230 -0.35 -11.93 -5.24
C ARG A 230 0.89 -11.44 -5.97
N GLU A 231 0.75 -11.15 -7.25
CA GLU A 231 1.81 -10.63 -8.12
C GLU A 231 2.30 -9.28 -7.60
N ARG A 232 1.37 -8.37 -7.28
CA ARG A 232 1.66 -7.06 -6.70
C ARG A 232 2.35 -7.17 -5.34
N PHE A 233 1.84 -8.04 -4.45
CA PHE A 233 2.46 -8.30 -3.16
C PHE A 233 3.89 -8.86 -3.31
N ALA A 234 4.09 -9.84 -4.19
CA ALA A 234 5.40 -10.43 -4.45
C ALA A 234 6.38 -9.41 -5.05
N ALA A 235 5.92 -8.59 -6.00
CA ALA A 235 6.71 -7.52 -6.61
C ALA A 235 7.12 -6.47 -5.57
N LEU A 236 6.18 -6.06 -4.71
CA LEU A 236 6.43 -5.13 -3.62
C LEU A 236 7.48 -5.68 -2.63
N HIS A 237 7.34 -6.95 -2.25
CA HIS A 237 8.28 -7.62 -1.36
C HIS A 237 9.67 -7.78 -2.00
N GLY A 238 9.73 -8.08 -3.31
CA GLY A 238 10.97 -8.09 -4.08
C GLY A 238 11.68 -6.73 -4.09
N LYS A 239 10.92 -5.65 -4.33
CA LYS A 239 11.43 -4.27 -4.28
C LYS A 239 11.98 -3.94 -2.88
N LEU A 240 11.22 -4.21 -1.82
CA LEU A 240 11.67 -3.99 -0.43
C LEU A 240 12.97 -4.73 -0.11
N ASN A 241 13.08 -6.00 -0.50
CA ASN A 241 14.28 -6.81 -0.27
C ASN A 241 15.50 -6.26 -1.00
N LEU A 242 15.34 -5.79 -2.24
CA LEU A 242 16.43 -5.16 -2.99
C LEU A 242 16.88 -3.86 -2.32
N ILE A 243 15.94 -3.04 -1.85
CA ILE A 243 16.26 -1.78 -1.17
C ILE A 243 16.98 -2.05 0.16
N SER A 244 16.50 -2.98 0.98
CA SER A 244 17.15 -3.34 2.26
C SER A 244 18.60 -3.77 2.04
N ARG A 245 18.83 -4.68 1.07
CA ARG A 245 20.17 -5.16 0.71
C ARG A 245 21.08 -4.03 0.22
N THR A 246 20.54 -3.10 -0.56
CA THR A 246 21.29 -1.95 -1.08
C THR A 246 21.68 -0.99 0.04
N ALA A 247 20.75 -0.72 0.97
CA ALA A 247 21.00 0.12 2.14
C ALA A 247 22.03 -0.51 3.09
N GLU A 248 21.95 -1.82 3.32
CA GLU A 248 22.92 -2.60 4.11
C GLU A 248 24.32 -2.54 3.48
N ALA A 249 24.44 -2.81 2.17
CA ALA A 249 25.71 -2.72 1.46
C ALA A 249 26.32 -1.31 1.51
N ALA A 250 25.50 -0.26 1.37
CA ALA A 250 25.94 1.13 1.50
C ALA A 250 26.45 1.44 2.92
N LEU A 251 25.76 0.93 3.95
CA LEU A 251 26.18 1.07 5.35
C LEU A 251 27.52 0.36 5.61
N ASP A 252 27.71 -0.84 5.08
CA ASP A 252 28.96 -1.61 5.23
C ASP A 252 30.15 -0.89 4.57
N LEU A 253 29.95 -0.34 3.37
CA LEU A 253 30.98 0.46 2.68
C LEU A 253 31.39 1.70 3.50
N LEU A 254 30.42 2.39 4.10
CA LEU A 254 30.67 3.54 4.98
C LEU A 254 31.45 3.14 6.25
N GLN A 255 31.18 1.96 6.82
CA GLN A 255 31.92 1.44 7.97
C GLN A 255 33.36 1.11 7.60
N ASN A 256 33.60 0.45 6.46
CA ASN A 256 34.93 0.05 6.02
C ASN A 256 35.85 1.26 5.73
N ARG A 257 35.33 2.32 5.10
CA ARG A 257 36.09 3.59 4.90
C ARG A 257 36.52 4.25 6.22
N ARG A 258 35.78 4.04 7.32
CA ARG A 258 36.18 4.56 8.65
C ARG A 258 37.32 3.75 9.25
N ALA A 259 37.29 2.42 9.13
CA ALA A 259 38.37 1.55 9.59
C ALA A 259 39.70 1.93 8.91
N LEU A 260 39.70 2.11 7.59
CA LEU A 260 40.87 2.54 6.83
C LEU A 260 41.43 3.91 7.27
N ARG A 261 40.57 4.89 7.58
CA ARG A 261 41.04 6.20 8.10
C ARG A 261 41.70 6.07 9.47
N VAL A 262 41.19 5.21 10.35
CA VAL A 262 41.80 4.95 11.66
C VAL A 262 43.14 4.25 11.47
N GLU A 263 43.23 3.29 10.56
CA GLU A 263 44.46 2.60 10.22
C GLU A 263 45.53 3.57 9.71
N TYR A 264 45.21 4.44 8.75
CA TYR A 264 46.15 5.47 8.27
C TYR A 264 46.55 6.48 9.34
N ALA A 265 45.65 6.82 10.27
CA ALA A 265 45.98 7.69 11.39
C ALA A 265 46.99 7.03 12.34
N ILE A 266 46.82 5.75 12.64
CA ILE A 266 47.78 4.97 13.46
C ILE A 266 49.13 4.85 12.74
N VAL A 267 49.12 4.49 11.45
CA VAL A 267 50.35 4.41 10.64
C VAL A 267 51.06 5.77 10.59
N GLY A 268 50.32 6.86 10.36
CA GLY A 268 50.86 8.22 10.38
C GLY A 268 51.46 8.61 11.75
N LEU A 269 50.82 8.21 12.84
CA LEU A 269 51.31 8.47 14.21
C LEU A 269 52.59 7.69 14.51
N ILE A 270 52.68 6.43 14.08
CA ILE A 270 53.90 5.62 14.19
C ILE A 270 55.03 6.24 13.36
N VAL A 271 54.76 6.66 12.12
CA VAL A 271 55.74 7.34 11.26
C VAL A 271 56.22 8.65 11.90
N PHE A 272 55.31 9.43 12.48
CA PHE A 272 55.63 10.66 13.19
C PHE A 272 56.55 10.41 14.40
N GLU A 273 56.24 9.41 15.22
CA GLU A 273 57.06 9.00 16.37
C GLU A 273 58.48 8.61 15.94
N ILE A 274 58.60 7.81 14.87
CA ILE A 274 59.89 7.37 14.32
C ILE A 274 60.71 8.57 13.85
N LEU A 275 60.09 9.54 13.19
CA LEU A 275 60.76 10.76 12.72
C LEU A 275 61.28 11.61 13.89
N LEU A 276 60.46 11.80 14.93
CA LEU A 276 60.87 12.53 16.14
C LEU A 276 62.06 11.86 16.82
N ALA A 277 62.02 10.53 16.98
CA ALA A 277 63.11 9.76 17.56
C ALA A 277 64.41 9.90 16.76
N LEU A 278 64.32 9.90 15.43
CA LEU A 278 65.50 10.05 14.55
C LEU A 278 66.12 11.45 14.64
N VAL A 279 65.27 12.48 14.71
CA VAL A 279 65.71 13.88 14.89
C VAL A 279 66.39 14.05 16.24
N GLN A 280 65.80 13.52 17.31
CA GLN A 280 66.37 13.58 18.65
C GLN A 280 67.73 12.86 18.72
N TRP A 281 67.84 11.67 18.12
CA TRP A 281 69.10 10.93 18.06
C TRP A 281 70.19 11.75 17.35
N ARG A 282 69.87 12.36 16.20
CA ARG A 282 70.82 13.21 15.46
C ARG A 282 71.28 14.42 16.27
N LEU A 283 70.37 15.04 17.02
CA LEU A 283 70.71 16.17 17.91
C LEU A 283 71.56 15.74 19.11
N SER A 284 71.45 14.49 19.57
CA SER A 284 72.26 13.96 20.67
C SER A 284 73.63 13.42 20.25
N ALA A 285 73.81 13.12 18.96
CA ALA A 285 75.02 12.53 18.40
C ALA A 285 75.96 13.54 17.70
N GLY A 286 75.57 14.82 17.64
CA GLY A 286 76.39 15.93 17.15
C GLY A 286 76.68 16.92 18.26
#